data_AF-A0A261QSC6-F1
#
_entry.id   AF-A0A261QSC6-F1
#
_cell.length_a   1.000
_cell.length_b   1.000
_cell.length_c   1.000
_cell.angle_alpha   90.00
_cell.angle_beta   90.00
_cell.angle_gamma   90.00
#
_symmetry.space_group_name_H-M   'P 1'
#
loop_
_entity.id
_entity.type
_entity.pdbx_description
1 polymer ?
#
loop_
_entity_poly.entity_id
_entity_poly.type
_entity_poly.pdbx_seq_one_letter_code
_entity_poly.pdbx_strand_id
1 'polypeptide(L)' 'MITVSVHCPRCHSYEIYRHGLSPTKRERFRCQCCRRVFQLTYHYEARKPG' A
#
# COMPACT_ATOMS: atom_id res chain seq x y z
N MET A 1 -20.09 8.40 1.09
CA MET A 1 -18.94 7.75 0.42
C MET A 1 -17.76 7.82 1.38
N ILE A 2 -17.28 6.69 1.91
CA ILE A 2 -16.12 6.67 2.81
C ILE A 2 -14.88 6.62 1.93
N THR A 3 -14.16 7.74 1.83
CA THR A 3 -12.85 7.79 1.21
C THR A 3 -11.82 7.38 2.25
N VAL A 4 -11.37 6.13 2.22
CA VAL A 4 -10.23 5.71 3.04
C VAL A 4 -8.99 6.43 2.50
N SER A 5 -8.51 7.44 3.24
CA SER A 5 -7.32 8.21 2.90
C SER A 5 -6.07 7.36 3.13
N VAL A 6 -5.63 6.71 2.07
CA VAL A 6 -4.41 5.88 2.07
C VAL A 6 -3.19 6.79 1.96
N HIS A 7 -2.27 6.67 2.92
CA HIS A 7 -0.96 7.31 2.89
C HIS A 7 0.14 6.26 2.84
N CYS A 8 1.32 6.64 2.36
CA CYS A 8 2.47 5.74 2.36
C CYS A 8 2.94 5.51 3.79
N PRO A 9 3.06 4.26 4.28
CA PRO A 9 3.48 3.97 5.65
C PRO A 9 4.95 4.34 5.94
N ARG A 10 5.74 4.71 4.92
CA ARG A 10 7.16 5.08 5.08
C ARG A 10 7.40 6.57 5.09
N CYS A 11 6.75 7.32 4.20
CA CYS A 11 6.98 8.76 4.06
C CYS A 11 5.73 9.61 4.28
N HIS A 12 4.59 8.99 4.62
CA HIS A 12 3.30 9.64 4.84
C HIS A 12 2.77 10.47 3.65
N SER A 13 3.36 10.33 2.46
CA SER A 13 2.85 10.97 1.25
C SER A 13 1.54 10.34 0.79
N TYR A 14 0.66 11.16 0.22
CA TYR A 14 -0.58 10.76 -0.44
C TYR A 14 -0.39 10.47 -1.94
N GLU A 15 0.79 10.73 -2.50
CA GLU A 15 1.11 10.44 -3.90
C GLU A 15 1.36 8.94 -4.10
N ILE A 16 0.27 8.20 -4.31
CA ILE A 16 0.28 6.74 -4.35
C ILE A 16 -0.60 6.29 -5.51
N TYR A 17 -0.13 5.29 -6.26
CA TYR A 17 -0.89 4.69 -7.35
C TYR A 17 -1.00 3.18 -7.19
N ARG A 18 -1.99 2.59 -7.87
CA ARG A 18 -2.17 1.12 -7.94
C ARG A 18 -1.06 0.53 -8.80
N HIS A 19 -0.18 -0.25 -8.18
CA HIS A 19 0.93 -0.91 -8.86
C HIS A 19 0.50 -2.23 -9.53
N GLY A 20 -0.62 -2.79 -9.09
CA GLY A 20 -1.16 -4.05 -9.62
C GLY A 20 -1.54 -5.01 -8.50
N LEU A 21 -1.67 -6.29 -8.84
CA LEU A 21 -2.00 -7.35 -7.89
C LEU A 21 -0.77 -8.18 -7.52
N SER A 22 -0.75 -8.71 -6.30
CA SER A 22 0.14 -9.81 -5.93
C SER A 22 -0.32 -11.12 -6.58
N PRO A 23 0.52 -12.17 -6.60
CA PRO A 23 0.10 -13.52 -7.03
C PRO A 23 -1.12 -14.04 -6.24
N THR A 24 -1.29 -13.58 -5.01
CA THR A 24 -2.44 -13.88 -4.14
C THR A 24 -3.64 -12.94 -4.38
N LYS A 25 -3.70 -12.26 -5.54
CA LYS A 25 -4.76 -11.33 -5.96
C LYS A 25 -4.99 -10.13 -5.03
N ARG A 26 -3.96 -9.65 -4.33
CA ARG A 26 -4.07 -8.49 -3.44
C ARG A 26 -3.55 -7.22 -4.08
N GLU A 27 -4.27 -6.13 -3.86
CA GLU A 27 -3.87 -4.81 -4.33
C GLU A 27 -2.53 -4.41 -3.72
N ARG A 28 -1.60 -4.06 -4.61
CA ARG A 28 -0.30 -3.48 -4.27
C ARG A 28 -0.32 -2.02 -4.66
N PHE A 29 0.13 -1.19 -3.75
CA PHE A 29 0.24 0.24 -3.92
C PHE A 29 1.69 0.63 -3.98
N ARG A 30 2.03 1.60 -4.84
CA ARG A 30 3.37 2.18 -4.90
C ARG A 30 3.29 3.66 -4.64
N CYS A 31 4.11 4.13 -3.70
CA CYS A 31 4.30 5.55 -3.47
C CYS A 31 5.19 6.14 -4.56
N GLN A 32 4.82 7.30 -5.10
CA GLN A 32 5.64 8.00 -6.10
C GLN A 32 6.88 8.65 -5.46
N CYS A 33 6.75 9.26 -4.28
CA CYS A 33 7.88 9.94 -3.64
C CYS A 33 9.01 8.97 -3.22
N CYS A 34 8.69 7.90 -2.49
CA CYS A 34 9.70 6.97 -1.96
C CYS A 34 9.86 5.69 -2.79
N ARG A 35 9.08 5.52 -3.87
CA ARG A 35 9.07 4.35 -4.77
C ARG A 35 8.79 3.00 -4.10
N ARG A 36 8.38 3.01 -2.82
CA ARG A 36 8.14 1.81 -2.01
C ARG A 36 6.78 1.21 -2.37
N VAL A 37 6.76 -0.12 -2.48
CA VAL A 37 5.54 -0.90 -2.72
C VAL A 37 5.07 -1.50 -1.40
N PHE A 38 3.78 -1.38 -1.11
CA PHE A 38 3.15 -1.90 0.10
C PHE A 38 1.74 -2.45 -0.21
N GLN A 39 1.16 -3.15 0.75
CA GLN A 39 -0.24 -3.62 0.70
C GLN A 39 -1.03 -2.91 1.80
N LEU A 40 -2.34 -2.73 1.63
CA LEU A 40 -3.21 -2.21 2.68
C LEU A 40 -3.82 -3.33 3.51
N THR A 41 -4.16 -4.43 2.85
CA THR A 41 -4.80 -5.60 3.43
C THR A 41 -3.81 -6.77 3.45
N TYR A 42 -3.13 -6.92 4.59
CA TYR A 42 -2.27 -8.08 4.84
C TYR A 42 -3.13 -9.20 5.47
N HIS A 43 -3.10 -10.39 4.87
CA HIS A 43 -3.73 -11.60 5.46
C HIS A 43 -2.82 -12.28 6.49
N TYR A 44 -1.52 -12.02 6.42
CA TYR A 44 -0.56 -12.58 7.34
C TYR A 44 0.06 -11.41 8.09
N GLU A 45 -0.27 -11.32 9.37
CA GLU A 45 0.08 -10.21 10.27
C GLU A 45 1.59 -9.97 10.31
N ALA A 46 2.41 -11.02 10.27
CA ALA A 46 3.88 -10.90 10.28
C ALA A 46 4.48 -10.25 9.02
N ARG A 47 3.69 -10.00 7.97
CA ARG A 47 4.11 -9.24 6.77
C ARG A 47 3.74 -7.76 6.84
N LYS A 48 2.97 -7.35 7.85
CA LYS A 48 2.70 -5.93 8.06
C LYS A 48 4.02 -5.23 8.40
N PRO A 49 4.26 -4.03 7.83
CA PRO A 49 5.34 -3.19 8.33
C PRO A 49 5.03 -2.86 9.79
N GLY A 50 5.99 -3.14 10.67
CA GLY A 50 5.98 -2.71 12.08
C GLY A 50 6.41 -1.26 12.25
#